data_AF-A0A653VBW9-F1
#
_entry.id   AF-A0A653VBW9-F1
#
_cell.length_a   1.000
_cell.length_b   1.000
_cell.length_c   1.000
_cell.angle_alpha   90.00
_cell.angle_beta   90.00
_cell.angle_gamma   90.00
#
_symmetry.space_group_name_H-M   'P 1'
#
loop_
_entity.id
_entity.type
_entity.pdbx_description
1 polymer ?
#
loop_
_entity_poly.entity_id
_entity_poly.type
_entity_poly.pdbx_seq_one_letter_code
_entity_poly.pdbx_strand_id
1 'polypeptide(L)'
;MSNNTNIEEDAIDKTIAKFEAFALKHLKEILTIAPPIIGLSIFLSYFVKQGFYPSFDILQFSSLLIFAFIIGAILILSIASALAAPGFIYKSILLSHDKSKKKLRIHFINPDESEDRIQMFFVYRILIFYPILFGGLLNWLAVFSFSDHYMPIFFTIPLFISLIFCAISSQFLEFQASSIFALFLTLLIAVLMSNFSILTIILVAKEAIFNAGNDIAQSAVILIGSIFISLVISISCIAVLGGIRYLLYACIIFSAVILFYGGVLTSFPSKFINMLSLGNYTATSLVLTKDFCEIKNFPVEINEKCELTDAHIIWSLGDHTLARVESKAGGTYRFQIQNKYIRAIVRKNSKSDNIKN
;
A
#
# COMPACT_ATOMS: atom_id res chain seq x y z
N MET A 1 -26.19 35.64 -18.99
CA MET A 1 -25.48 35.66 -17.70
C MET A 1 -24.41 34.58 -17.75
N SER A 2 -23.21 35.01 -18.11
CA SER A 2 -21.98 34.20 -18.18
C SER A 2 -21.10 34.63 -17.01
N ASN A 3 -20.73 33.68 -16.16
CA ASN A 3 -19.60 33.70 -15.21
C ASN A 3 -19.95 32.82 -14.01
N ASN A 4 -19.49 31.56 -14.00
CA ASN A 4 -19.09 30.87 -12.76
C ASN A 4 -18.45 29.49 -13.00
N THR A 5 -18.59 28.88 -14.19
CA THR A 5 -17.96 27.58 -14.48
C THR A 5 -16.48 27.66 -14.86
N ASN A 6 -16.05 28.77 -15.46
CA ASN A 6 -14.64 29.00 -15.79
C ASN A 6 -13.75 29.31 -14.58
N ILE A 7 -14.30 29.50 -13.37
CA ILE A 7 -13.51 29.90 -12.19
C ILE A 7 -12.98 28.67 -11.43
N GLU A 8 -13.73 27.57 -11.37
CA GLU A 8 -13.31 26.34 -10.66
C GLU A 8 -12.30 25.50 -11.45
N GLU A 9 -12.50 25.36 -12.77
CA GLU A 9 -11.55 24.65 -13.65
C GLU A 9 -10.20 25.39 -13.69
N ASP A 10 -10.24 26.73 -13.78
CA ASP A 10 -9.05 27.58 -13.65
C ASP A 10 -8.39 27.47 -12.27
N ALA A 11 -9.15 27.28 -11.19
CA ALA A 11 -8.58 27.27 -9.84
C ALA A 11 -7.78 26.00 -9.60
N ILE A 12 -8.31 24.83 -9.96
CA ILE A 12 -7.59 23.55 -9.84
C ILE A 12 -6.36 23.57 -10.75
N ASP A 13 -6.53 24.01 -12.00
CA ASP A 13 -5.42 24.05 -12.96
C ASP A 13 -4.36 25.09 -12.59
N LYS A 14 -4.74 26.27 -12.08
CA LYS A 14 -3.78 27.25 -11.54
C LYS A 14 -3.07 26.73 -10.30
N THR A 15 -3.75 25.97 -9.44
CA THR A 15 -3.14 25.39 -8.24
C THR A 15 -2.14 24.29 -8.63
N ILE A 16 -2.53 23.41 -9.56
CA ILE A 16 -1.66 22.37 -10.12
C ILE A 16 -0.45 23.00 -10.82
N ALA A 17 -0.66 24.02 -11.66
CA ALA A 17 0.43 24.68 -12.39
C ALA A 17 1.38 25.42 -11.45
N LYS A 18 0.87 26.09 -10.41
CA LYS A 18 1.70 26.71 -9.36
C LYS A 18 2.51 25.66 -8.60
N PHE A 19 1.88 24.54 -8.25
CA PHE A 19 2.55 23.44 -7.57
C PHE A 19 3.62 22.79 -8.47
N GLU A 20 3.32 22.55 -9.74
CA GLU A 20 4.27 22.00 -10.72
C GLU A 20 5.47 22.94 -10.92
N ALA A 21 5.22 24.24 -11.07
CA ALA A 21 6.28 25.24 -11.18
C ALA A 21 7.15 25.31 -9.91
N PHE A 22 6.53 25.22 -8.73
CA PHE A 22 7.25 25.16 -7.46
C PHE A 22 8.05 23.87 -7.31
N ALA A 23 7.44 22.72 -7.59
CA ALA A 23 8.05 21.40 -7.48
C ALA A 23 9.22 21.24 -8.45
N LEU A 24 9.10 21.70 -9.70
CA LEU A 24 10.19 21.68 -10.68
C LEU A 24 11.33 22.62 -10.26
N LYS A 25 10.99 23.82 -9.76
CA LYS A 25 11.98 24.80 -9.30
C LYS A 25 12.78 24.29 -8.11
N HIS A 26 12.14 23.59 -7.18
CA HIS A 26 12.77 23.07 -5.96
C HIS A 26 13.02 21.56 -6.00
N LEU A 27 12.91 20.90 -7.16
CA LEU A 27 12.98 19.44 -7.27
C LEU A 27 14.29 18.89 -6.71
N LYS A 28 15.41 19.54 -7.05
CA LYS A 28 16.74 19.15 -6.59
C LYS A 28 16.87 19.27 -5.07
N GLU A 29 16.32 20.32 -4.48
CA GLU A 29 16.32 20.53 -3.03
C GLU A 29 15.41 19.52 -2.33
N ILE A 30 14.20 19.30 -2.84
CA ILE A 30 13.25 18.31 -2.33
C ILE A 30 13.88 16.91 -2.37
N LEU A 31 14.49 16.52 -3.48
CA LEU A 31 15.10 15.19 -3.61
C LEU A 31 16.33 15.01 -2.71
N THR A 32 17.00 16.10 -2.33
CA THR A 32 18.17 16.06 -1.44
C THR A 32 17.76 16.06 0.03
N ILE A 33 16.71 16.82 0.39
CA ILE A 33 16.33 17.11 1.79
C ILE A 33 15.19 16.20 2.29
N ALA A 34 14.24 15.85 1.43
CA ALA A 34 13.09 15.05 1.84
C ALA A 34 13.46 13.63 2.29
N PRO A 35 14.36 12.88 1.61
CA PRO A 35 14.73 11.53 2.04
C PRO A 35 15.31 11.47 3.47
N PRO A 36 16.30 12.31 3.82
CA PRO A 36 16.82 12.33 5.18
C PRO A 36 15.76 12.70 6.22
N ILE A 37 14.94 13.73 5.97
CA ILE A 37 13.95 14.20 6.95
C ILE A 37 12.87 13.14 7.16
N ILE A 38 12.25 12.64 6.08
CA ILE A 38 11.16 11.67 6.17
C ILE A 38 11.66 10.37 6.80
N GLY A 39 12.81 9.86 6.35
CA GLY A 39 13.40 8.67 6.91
C GLY A 39 13.73 8.85 8.40
N LEU A 40 14.34 9.99 8.78
CA LEU A 40 14.70 10.28 10.17
C LEU A 40 13.44 10.31 11.02
N SER A 41 12.37 10.98 10.59
CA SER A 41 11.10 11.04 11.33
C SER A 41 10.49 9.66 11.56
N ILE A 42 10.50 8.78 10.54
CA ILE A 42 9.99 7.41 10.64
C ILE A 42 10.80 6.59 11.67
N PHE A 43 12.14 6.67 11.60
CA PHE A 43 13.01 5.96 12.54
C PHE A 43 12.96 6.55 13.95
N LEU A 44 12.88 7.86 14.09
CA LEU A 44 12.75 8.52 15.39
C LEU A 44 11.46 8.07 16.09
N SER A 45 10.35 8.00 15.36
CA SER A 45 9.08 7.47 15.88
C SER A 45 9.23 6.01 16.34
N TYR A 46 9.95 5.18 15.57
CA TYR A 46 10.26 3.80 15.94
C TYR A 46 11.10 3.72 17.23
N PHE A 47 12.15 4.52 17.34
CA PHE A 47 13.04 4.59 18.50
C PHE A 47 12.32 5.07 19.76
N VAL A 48 11.48 6.09 19.65
CA VAL A 48 10.60 6.56 20.73
C VAL A 48 9.67 5.44 21.19
N LYS A 49 9.05 4.71 20.26
CA LYS A 49 8.16 3.58 20.58
C LYS A 49 8.89 2.44 21.29
N GLN A 50 10.16 2.21 20.96
CA GLN A 50 10.97 1.17 21.61
C GLN A 50 11.66 1.64 22.89
N GLY A 51 11.64 2.96 23.18
CA GLY A 51 12.31 3.56 24.34
C GLY A 51 13.84 3.47 24.25
N PHE A 52 14.40 3.51 23.04
CA PHE A 52 15.83 3.33 22.79
C PHE A 52 16.31 4.28 21.70
N TYR A 53 17.44 4.96 21.93
CA TYR A 53 18.13 5.76 20.93
C TYR A 53 19.54 5.18 20.69
N PRO A 54 19.86 4.67 19.48
CA PRO A 54 21.17 4.12 19.16
C PRO A 54 22.28 5.18 19.25
N SER A 55 23.51 4.77 19.57
CA SER A 55 24.70 5.57 19.24
C SER A 55 24.91 5.52 17.72
N PHE A 56 24.70 6.64 17.03
CA PHE A 56 24.77 6.70 15.57
C PHE A 56 26.15 7.08 15.07
N ASP A 57 26.67 6.30 14.13
CA ASP A 57 27.61 6.79 13.13
C ASP A 57 26.79 7.43 11.98
N ILE A 58 27.02 8.73 11.74
CA ILE A 58 26.23 9.58 10.83
C ILE A 58 26.24 9.00 9.40
N LEU A 59 27.35 8.38 8.99
CA LEU A 59 27.51 7.83 7.64
C LEU A 59 26.71 6.53 7.45
N GLN A 60 26.74 5.62 8.42
CA GLN A 60 25.97 4.37 8.35
C GLN A 60 24.47 4.67 8.39
N PHE A 61 24.06 5.63 9.22
CA PHE A 61 22.66 6.03 9.33
C PHE A 61 22.16 6.73 8.06
N SER A 62 22.98 7.55 7.40
CA SER A 62 22.63 8.18 6.11
C SER A 62 22.32 7.14 5.02
N SER A 63 23.12 6.09 4.92
CA SER A 63 22.89 5.00 3.94
C SER A 63 21.56 4.27 4.20
N LEU A 64 21.21 4.07 5.48
CA LEU A 64 19.96 3.45 5.91
C LEU A 64 18.74 4.29 5.53
N LEU A 65 18.82 5.61 5.72
CA LEU A 65 17.77 6.56 5.39
C LEU A 65 17.48 6.64 3.89
N ILE A 66 18.53 6.68 3.06
CA ILE A 66 18.39 6.69 1.60
C ILE A 66 17.70 5.40 1.13
N PHE A 67 18.12 4.25 1.65
CA PHE A 67 17.52 2.98 1.28
C PHE A 67 16.05 2.88 1.72
N ALA A 68 15.71 3.36 2.92
CA ALA A 68 14.34 3.43 3.40
C ALA A 68 13.45 4.33 2.52
N PHE A 69 13.98 5.47 2.08
CA PHE A 69 13.29 6.35 1.14
C PHE A 69 13.05 5.68 -0.21
N ILE A 70 14.05 5.00 -0.78
CA ILE A 70 13.91 4.29 -2.05
C ILE A 70 12.82 3.22 -1.96
N ILE A 71 12.82 2.39 -0.92
CA ILE A 71 11.78 1.37 -0.73
C ILE A 71 10.41 2.03 -0.55
N GLY A 72 10.31 3.09 0.26
CA GLY A 72 9.06 3.83 0.46
C GLY A 72 8.52 4.42 -0.84
N ALA A 73 9.38 5.02 -1.66
CA ALA A 73 9.04 5.55 -2.97
C ALA A 73 8.57 4.45 -3.94
N ILE A 74 9.28 3.32 -3.99
CA ILE A 74 8.88 2.15 -4.79
C ILE A 74 7.49 1.65 -4.37
N LEU A 75 7.22 1.60 -3.07
CA LEU A 75 5.97 1.11 -2.52
C LEU A 75 4.80 2.05 -2.85
N ILE A 76 5.00 3.37 -2.72
CA ILE A 76 4.01 4.39 -3.15
C ILE A 76 3.77 4.29 -4.66
N LEU A 77 4.82 4.20 -5.47
CA LEU A 77 4.72 4.10 -6.93
C LEU A 77 4.01 2.81 -7.36
N SER A 78 4.25 1.69 -6.66
CA SER A 78 3.59 0.41 -6.92
C SER A 78 2.08 0.51 -6.70
N ILE A 79 1.65 1.14 -5.60
CA ILE A 79 0.21 1.33 -5.33
C ILE A 79 -0.38 2.34 -6.30
N ALA A 80 0.32 3.44 -6.59
CA ALA A 80 -0.14 4.44 -7.55
C ALA A 80 -0.33 3.83 -8.93
N SER A 81 0.57 2.94 -9.36
CA SER A 81 0.43 2.18 -10.59
C SER A 81 -0.76 1.22 -10.56
N ALA A 82 -1.00 0.55 -9.43
CA ALA A 82 -2.16 -0.33 -9.28
C ALA A 82 -3.49 0.44 -9.36
N LEU A 83 -3.55 1.64 -8.79
CA LEU A 83 -4.72 2.53 -8.88
C LEU A 83 -4.93 3.07 -10.30
N ALA A 84 -3.84 3.35 -11.01
CA ALA A 84 -3.86 3.90 -12.37
C ALA A 84 -4.18 2.89 -13.46
N ALA A 85 -3.81 1.61 -13.26
CA ALA A 85 -3.88 0.56 -14.27
C ALA A 85 -5.27 0.45 -14.95
N PRO A 86 -6.39 0.35 -14.20
CA PRO A 86 -7.71 0.26 -14.81
C PRO A 86 -8.06 1.50 -15.66
N GLY A 87 -7.64 2.70 -15.23
CA GLY A 87 -7.84 3.94 -15.97
C GLY A 87 -7.13 3.95 -17.32
N PHE A 88 -5.91 3.40 -17.39
CA PHE A 88 -5.18 3.25 -18.65
C PHE A 88 -5.87 2.30 -19.62
N ILE A 89 -6.50 1.22 -19.12
CA ILE A 89 -7.27 0.28 -19.96
C ILE A 89 -8.49 0.97 -20.57
N TYR A 90 -9.25 1.73 -19.77
CA TYR A 90 -10.35 2.55 -20.28
C TYR A 90 -9.84 3.53 -21.34
N LYS A 91 -8.72 4.21 -21.09
CA LYS A 91 -8.14 5.15 -22.05
C LYS A 91 -7.66 4.47 -23.33
N SER A 92 -7.02 3.30 -23.25
CA SER A 92 -6.41 2.65 -24.41
C SER A 92 -7.39 1.90 -25.29
N ILE A 93 -8.44 1.30 -24.71
CA ILE A 93 -9.38 0.45 -25.46
C ILE A 93 -10.68 1.21 -25.79
N LEU A 94 -11.22 1.99 -24.85
CA LEU A 94 -12.49 2.68 -25.07
C LEU A 94 -12.33 3.96 -25.92
N LEU A 95 -11.25 4.72 -25.73
CA LEU A 95 -11.01 5.97 -26.47
C LEU A 95 -10.20 5.80 -27.76
N SER A 96 -9.66 4.61 -28.05
CA SER A 96 -8.99 4.32 -29.32
C SER A 96 -9.97 3.99 -30.43
N HIS A 97 -11.18 3.52 -30.11
CA HIS A 97 -12.25 3.35 -31.09
C HIS A 97 -12.88 4.70 -31.43
N ASP A 98 -12.66 5.21 -32.65
CA ASP A 98 -13.16 6.51 -33.12
C ASP A 98 -14.68 6.70 -32.93
N LYS A 99 -15.46 5.62 -33.00
CA LYS A 99 -16.92 5.65 -32.83
C LYS A 99 -17.33 5.81 -31.35
N SER A 100 -16.69 5.07 -30.45
CA SER A 100 -16.86 5.22 -29.00
C SER A 100 -16.35 6.58 -28.55
N LYS A 101 -15.21 7.02 -29.09
CA LYS A 101 -14.62 8.34 -28.85
C LYS A 101 -15.57 9.47 -29.20
N LYS A 102 -16.30 9.42 -30.33
CA LYS A 102 -17.28 10.48 -30.67
C LYS A 102 -18.44 10.56 -29.66
N LYS A 103 -18.97 9.43 -29.21
CA LYS A 103 -20.10 9.38 -28.25
C LYS A 103 -19.65 9.74 -26.82
N LEU A 104 -18.47 9.28 -26.40
CA LEU A 104 -17.89 9.58 -25.09
C LEU A 104 -17.22 10.96 -25.00
N ARG A 105 -16.71 11.53 -26.10
CA ARG A 105 -16.07 12.87 -26.11
C ARG A 105 -17.06 13.98 -25.79
N ILE A 106 -18.31 13.87 -26.25
CA ILE A 106 -19.38 14.82 -25.90
C ILE A 106 -19.60 14.79 -24.38
N HIS A 107 -19.61 13.60 -23.77
CA HIS A 107 -19.86 13.49 -22.34
C HIS A 107 -18.64 13.73 -21.45
N PHE A 108 -17.40 13.43 -21.88
CA PHE A 108 -16.22 13.48 -21.01
C PHE A 108 -15.27 14.66 -21.24
N ILE A 109 -15.31 15.34 -22.40
CA ILE A 109 -14.24 16.27 -22.82
C ILE A 109 -14.73 17.71 -22.98
N ASN A 110 -16.00 17.97 -23.30
CA ASN A 110 -16.61 19.32 -23.32
C ASN A 110 -18.12 19.21 -23.04
N PRO A 111 -18.57 19.21 -21.78
CA PRO A 111 -19.98 19.35 -21.47
C PRO A 111 -20.36 20.83 -21.61
N ASP A 112 -20.77 21.26 -22.80
CA ASP A 112 -21.13 22.65 -23.08
C ASP A 112 -22.42 23.07 -22.31
N GLU A 113 -23.19 22.12 -21.76
CA GLU A 113 -24.43 22.37 -21.02
C GLU A 113 -24.53 21.61 -19.68
N SER A 114 -25.39 22.09 -18.75
CA SER A 114 -25.61 21.45 -17.44
C SER A 114 -26.17 20.03 -17.53
N GLU A 115 -26.87 19.71 -18.61
CA GLU A 115 -27.47 18.39 -18.86
C GLU A 115 -26.40 17.35 -19.23
N ASP A 116 -25.35 17.76 -19.95
CA ASP A 116 -24.22 16.90 -20.30
C ASP A 116 -23.39 16.47 -19.09
N ARG A 117 -23.30 17.31 -18.05
CA ARG A 117 -22.61 16.95 -16.80
C ARG A 117 -23.33 15.86 -16.01
N ILE A 118 -24.66 15.89 -15.98
CA ILE A 118 -25.47 14.85 -15.31
C ILE A 118 -25.32 13.52 -16.04
N GLN A 119 -25.37 13.57 -17.38
CA GLN A 119 -25.15 12.39 -18.22
C GLN A 119 -23.71 11.84 -18.10
N MET A 120 -22.70 12.71 -18.06
CA MET A 120 -21.30 12.31 -17.79
C MET A 120 -21.18 11.54 -16.48
N PHE A 121 -21.78 12.06 -15.41
CA PHE A 121 -21.72 11.43 -14.10
C PHE A 121 -22.48 10.09 -14.08
N PHE A 122 -23.58 9.99 -14.82
CA PHE A 122 -24.32 8.75 -15.00
C PHE A 122 -23.49 7.71 -15.77
N VAL A 123 -22.85 8.10 -16.87
CA VAL A 123 -21.97 7.23 -17.67
C VAL A 123 -20.78 6.76 -16.85
N TYR A 124 -20.15 7.65 -16.06
CA TYR A 124 -19.09 7.30 -15.13
C TYR A 124 -19.52 6.22 -14.12
N ARG A 125 -20.69 6.41 -13.51
CA ARG A 125 -21.21 5.47 -12.50
C ARG A 125 -21.41 4.08 -13.10
N ILE A 126 -22.02 3.99 -14.28
CA ILE A 126 -22.35 2.71 -14.92
C ILE A 126 -21.12 2.04 -15.53
N LEU A 127 -20.21 2.80 -16.17
CA LEU A 127 -19.06 2.22 -16.86
C LEU A 127 -17.86 1.96 -15.95
N ILE A 128 -17.67 2.74 -14.89
CA ILE A 128 -16.45 2.68 -14.07
C ILE A 128 -16.79 2.27 -12.64
N PHE A 129 -17.58 3.09 -11.93
CA PHE A 129 -17.74 2.92 -10.49
C PHE A 129 -18.47 1.62 -10.10
N TYR A 130 -19.66 1.38 -10.65
CA TYR A 130 -20.44 0.20 -10.27
C TYR A 130 -19.79 -1.12 -10.68
N PRO A 131 -19.23 -1.30 -11.89
CA PRO A 131 -18.51 -2.53 -12.23
C PRO A 131 -17.36 -2.83 -11.25
N ILE A 132 -16.57 -1.81 -10.88
CA ILE A 132 -15.47 -1.96 -9.92
C ILE A 132 -16.00 -2.29 -8.53
N LEU A 133 -17.03 -1.58 -8.06
CA LEU A 133 -17.63 -1.79 -6.75
C LEU A 133 -18.23 -3.20 -6.61
N PHE A 134 -19.06 -3.63 -7.57
CA PHE A 134 -19.66 -4.96 -7.53
C PHE A 134 -18.61 -6.07 -7.68
N GLY A 135 -17.57 -5.84 -8.50
CA GLY A 135 -16.41 -6.72 -8.58
C GLY A 135 -15.71 -6.89 -7.23
N GLY A 136 -15.42 -5.77 -6.55
CA GLY A 136 -14.79 -5.76 -5.23
C GLY A 136 -15.64 -6.36 -4.11
N LEU A 137 -16.95 -6.13 -4.12
CA LEU A 137 -17.90 -6.67 -3.14
C LEU A 137 -18.10 -8.18 -3.30
N LEU A 138 -18.27 -8.67 -4.54
CA LEU A 138 -18.35 -10.11 -4.80
C LEU A 138 -17.03 -10.80 -4.45
N ASN A 139 -15.90 -10.14 -4.70
CA ASN A 139 -14.59 -10.68 -4.34
C ASN A 139 -14.43 -10.78 -2.81
N TRP A 140 -14.87 -9.75 -2.07
CA TRP A 140 -14.94 -9.81 -0.60
C TRP A 140 -15.82 -10.98 -0.12
N LEU A 141 -17.01 -11.13 -0.69
CA LEU A 141 -17.93 -12.23 -0.36
C LEU A 141 -17.29 -13.60 -0.68
N ALA A 142 -16.59 -13.71 -1.80
CA ALA A 142 -15.90 -14.94 -2.20
C ALA A 142 -14.78 -15.33 -1.24
N VAL A 143 -13.98 -14.36 -0.77
CA VAL A 143 -12.94 -14.60 0.25
C VAL A 143 -13.56 -15.13 1.54
N PHE A 144 -14.69 -14.57 1.97
CA PHE A 144 -15.31 -14.90 3.26
C PHE A 144 -16.12 -16.20 3.23
N SER A 145 -16.91 -16.42 2.19
CA SER A 145 -17.86 -17.54 2.12
C SER A 145 -17.31 -18.77 1.39
N PHE A 146 -16.29 -18.63 0.54
CA PHE A 146 -15.82 -19.69 -0.37
C PHE A 146 -14.29 -19.77 -0.44
N SER A 147 -13.62 -19.89 0.72
CA SER A 147 -12.15 -19.97 0.82
C SER A 147 -11.54 -21.05 -0.07
N ASP A 148 -12.14 -22.23 -0.10
CA ASP A 148 -11.56 -23.42 -0.75
C ASP A 148 -11.61 -23.36 -2.28
N HIS A 149 -12.53 -22.54 -2.82
CA HIS A 149 -12.74 -22.36 -4.26
C HIS A 149 -12.48 -20.91 -4.70
N TYR A 150 -11.71 -20.16 -3.91
CA TYR A 150 -11.52 -18.73 -4.14
C TYR A 150 -10.89 -18.42 -5.51
N MET A 151 -9.85 -19.16 -5.91
CA MET A 151 -9.13 -18.91 -7.16
C MET A 151 -10.02 -18.98 -8.41
N PRO A 152 -10.82 -20.04 -8.66
CA PRO A 152 -11.72 -20.05 -9.81
C PRO A 152 -12.83 -18.98 -9.69
N ILE A 153 -13.31 -18.68 -8.49
CA ILE A 153 -14.31 -17.62 -8.27
C ILE A 153 -13.75 -16.23 -8.61
N PHE A 154 -12.49 -15.97 -8.26
CA PHE A 154 -11.81 -14.70 -8.53
C PHE A 154 -11.77 -14.36 -10.02
N PHE A 155 -11.54 -15.35 -10.90
CA PHE A 155 -11.52 -15.14 -12.35
C PHE A 155 -12.90 -15.09 -12.99
N THR A 156 -13.90 -15.74 -12.40
CA THR A 156 -15.28 -15.73 -12.93
C THR A 156 -16.03 -14.44 -12.58
N ILE A 157 -15.77 -13.81 -11.43
CA ILE A 157 -16.41 -12.54 -11.03
C ILE A 157 -16.27 -11.43 -12.10
N PRO A 158 -15.06 -11.09 -12.59
CA PRO A 158 -14.91 -10.09 -13.65
C PRO A 158 -15.69 -10.43 -14.93
N LEU A 159 -15.79 -11.71 -15.28
CA LEU A 159 -16.55 -12.15 -16.46
C LEU A 159 -18.05 -11.90 -16.27
N PHE A 160 -18.63 -12.31 -15.14
CA PHE A 160 -20.04 -12.06 -14.86
C PHE A 160 -20.37 -10.58 -14.76
N ILE A 161 -19.57 -9.81 -14.01
CA ILE A 161 -19.78 -8.37 -13.84
C ILE A 161 -19.64 -7.62 -15.16
N SER A 162 -18.59 -7.89 -15.95
CA SER A 162 -18.41 -7.22 -17.25
C SER A 162 -19.55 -7.54 -18.21
N LEU A 163 -20.10 -8.75 -18.20
CA LEU A 163 -21.23 -9.11 -19.07
C LEU A 163 -22.51 -8.37 -18.69
N ILE A 164 -22.85 -8.31 -17.39
CA ILE A 164 -24.01 -7.57 -16.87
C ILE A 164 -23.88 -6.09 -17.22
N PHE A 165 -22.75 -5.47 -16.89
CA PHE A 165 -22.55 -4.04 -17.12
C PHE A 165 -22.37 -3.69 -18.60
N CYS A 166 -21.85 -4.61 -19.42
CA CYS A 166 -21.85 -4.45 -20.88
C CYS A 166 -23.28 -4.45 -21.43
N ALA A 167 -24.15 -5.36 -20.98
CA ALA A 167 -25.54 -5.41 -21.40
C ALA A 167 -26.29 -4.11 -21.02
N ILE A 168 -26.19 -3.69 -19.75
CA ILE A 168 -26.73 -2.43 -19.23
C ILE A 168 -26.23 -1.26 -20.07
N SER A 169 -24.91 -1.11 -20.21
CA SER A 169 -24.31 0.00 -20.94
C SER A 169 -24.70 0.01 -22.41
N SER A 170 -24.81 -1.16 -23.05
CA SER A 170 -25.22 -1.26 -24.45
C SER A 170 -26.66 -0.80 -24.68
N GLN A 171 -27.55 -1.09 -23.74
CA GLN A 171 -28.96 -0.69 -23.80
C GLN A 171 -29.14 0.80 -23.50
N PHE A 172 -28.47 1.32 -22.46
CA PHE A 172 -28.62 2.72 -22.05
C PHE A 172 -27.86 3.71 -22.93
N LEU A 173 -26.71 3.33 -23.47
CA LEU A 173 -25.85 4.22 -24.27
C LEU A 173 -25.97 3.95 -25.77
N GLU A 174 -26.89 3.07 -26.19
CA GLU A 174 -27.16 2.69 -27.59
C GLU A 174 -25.87 2.45 -28.39
N PHE A 175 -25.00 1.58 -27.88
CA PHE A 175 -23.76 1.24 -28.59
C PHE A 175 -24.07 0.42 -29.85
N GLN A 176 -23.36 0.71 -30.94
CA GLN A 176 -23.44 -0.13 -32.15
C GLN A 176 -22.89 -1.53 -31.86
N ALA A 177 -23.50 -2.56 -32.45
CA ALA A 177 -23.12 -3.98 -32.24
C ALA A 177 -21.61 -4.25 -32.42
N SER A 178 -20.95 -3.56 -33.35
CA SER A 178 -19.51 -3.67 -33.60
C SER A 178 -18.62 -3.17 -32.45
N SER A 179 -19.13 -2.30 -31.59
CA SER A 179 -18.40 -1.72 -30.45
C SER A 179 -18.69 -2.44 -29.12
N ILE A 180 -19.71 -3.30 -29.08
CA ILE A 180 -20.11 -4.05 -27.87
C ILE A 180 -18.98 -4.99 -27.43
N PHE A 181 -18.32 -5.68 -28.37
CA PHE A 181 -17.20 -6.56 -28.03
C PHE A 181 -16.01 -5.79 -27.42
N ALA A 182 -15.67 -4.63 -27.98
CA ALA A 182 -14.62 -3.77 -27.44
C ALA A 182 -14.98 -3.22 -26.04
N LEU A 183 -16.26 -2.87 -25.83
CA LEU A 183 -16.79 -2.45 -24.54
C LEU A 183 -16.69 -3.58 -23.50
N PHE A 184 -17.13 -4.79 -23.85
CA PHE A 184 -17.02 -5.97 -23.01
C PHE A 184 -15.57 -6.26 -22.63
N LEU A 185 -14.65 -6.27 -23.59
CA LEU A 185 -13.23 -6.52 -23.34
C LEU A 185 -12.62 -5.45 -22.43
N THR A 186 -12.99 -4.18 -22.63
CA THR A 186 -12.56 -3.07 -21.77
C THR A 186 -13.03 -3.30 -20.33
N LEU A 187 -14.32 -3.56 -20.14
CA LEU A 187 -14.91 -3.80 -18.82
C LEU A 187 -14.30 -5.04 -18.15
N LEU A 188 -14.09 -6.12 -18.90
CA LEU A 188 -13.50 -7.36 -18.39
C LEU A 188 -12.08 -7.12 -17.87
N ILE A 189 -11.21 -6.52 -18.68
CA ILE A 189 -9.83 -6.26 -18.29
C ILE A 189 -9.76 -5.23 -17.16
N ALA A 190 -10.57 -4.16 -17.23
CA ALA A 190 -10.57 -3.12 -16.21
C ALA A 190 -11.07 -3.63 -14.85
N VAL A 191 -12.14 -4.43 -14.81
CA VAL A 191 -12.65 -5.04 -13.57
C VAL A 191 -11.66 -6.07 -13.04
N LEU A 192 -11.05 -6.89 -13.90
CA LEU A 192 -10.01 -7.83 -13.49
C LEU A 192 -8.81 -7.11 -12.85
N MET A 193 -8.29 -6.07 -13.50
CA MET A 193 -7.18 -5.26 -12.96
C MET A 193 -7.57 -4.59 -11.64
N SER A 194 -8.79 -4.05 -11.55
CA SER A 194 -9.29 -3.43 -10.32
C SER A 194 -9.38 -4.44 -9.18
N ASN A 195 -9.84 -5.66 -9.43
CA ASN A 195 -9.88 -6.72 -8.43
C ASN A 195 -8.47 -7.11 -7.95
N PHE A 196 -7.49 -7.19 -8.84
CA PHE A 196 -6.08 -7.39 -8.46
C PHE A 196 -5.55 -6.22 -7.61
N SER A 197 -5.86 -4.98 -7.97
CA SER A 197 -5.47 -3.79 -7.20
C SER A 197 -6.10 -3.79 -5.80
N ILE A 198 -7.39 -4.12 -5.68
CA ILE A 198 -8.08 -4.23 -4.38
C ILE A 198 -7.42 -5.32 -3.54
N LEU A 199 -7.21 -6.51 -4.10
CA LEU A 199 -6.59 -7.62 -3.38
C LEU A 199 -5.16 -7.29 -2.92
N THR A 200 -4.34 -6.70 -3.78
CA THR A 200 -2.96 -6.32 -3.41
C THR A 200 -2.93 -5.27 -2.30
N ILE A 201 -3.80 -4.26 -2.35
CA ILE A 201 -3.89 -3.24 -1.30
C ILE A 201 -4.34 -3.86 0.04
N ILE A 202 -5.33 -4.77 0.02
CA ILE A 202 -5.78 -5.48 1.22
C ILE A 202 -4.66 -6.35 1.80
N LEU A 203 -3.92 -7.08 0.94
CA LEU A 203 -2.78 -7.90 1.37
C LEU A 203 -1.67 -7.07 2.01
N VAL A 204 -1.40 -5.88 1.46
CA VAL A 204 -0.44 -4.92 2.01
C VAL A 204 -0.91 -4.41 3.39
N ALA A 205 -2.21 -4.20 3.57
CA ALA A 205 -2.82 -3.74 4.83
C ALA A 205 -3.13 -4.86 5.84
N LYS A 206 -2.81 -6.13 5.54
CA LYS A 206 -3.23 -7.30 6.33
C LYS A 206 -2.93 -7.20 7.83
N GLU A 207 -1.76 -6.68 8.20
CA GLU A 207 -1.34 -6.60 9.60
C GLU A 207 -2.18 -5.61 10.40
N ALA A 208 -2.61 -4.51 9.78
CA ALA A 208 -3.54 -3.58 10.41
C ALA A 208 -4.93 -4.21 10.57
N ILE A 209 -5.35 -5.03 9.62
CA ILE A 209 -6.65 -5.73 9.63
C ILE A 209 -6.68 -6.79 10.74
N PHE A 210 -5.64 -7.62 10.88
CA PHE A 210 -5.56 -8.65 11.93
C PHE A 210 -5.52 -8.06 13.34
N ASN A 211 -5.02 -6.83 13.50
CA ASN A 211 -5.01 -6.14 14.78
C ASN A 211 -6.39 -5.59 15.20
N ALA A 212 -7.41 -5.65 14.34
CA ALA A 212 -8.75 -5.12 14.61
C ALA A 212 -9.59 -5.95 15.62
N GLY A 213 -9.02 -7.01 16.21
CA GLY A 213 -9.70 -7.85 17.21
C GLY A 213 -10.49 -8.98 16.57
N ASN A 214 -11.78 -9.10 16.93
CA ASN A 214 -12.67 -10.23 16.59
C ASN A 214 -12.92 -10.38 15.06
N ASP A 215 -13.24 -11.60 14.63
CA ASP A 215 -13.46 -11.96 13.21
C ASP A 215 -14.52 -11.08 12.50
N ILE A 216 -15.59 -10.70 13.20
CA ILE A 216 -16.63 -9.81 12.67
C ILE A 216 -16.05 -8.43 12.36
N ALA A 217 -15.23 -7.87 13.25
CA ALA A 217 -14.59 -6.58 13.06
C ALA A 217 -13.61 -6.63 11.87
N GLN A 218 -12.85 -7.72 11.73
CA GLN A 218 -11.96 -7.93 10.58
C GLN A 218 -12.74 -7.97 9.27
N SER A 219 -13.84 -8.73 9.21
CA SER A 219 -14.68 -8.81 8.01
C SER A 219 -15.29 -7.46 7.61
N ALA A 220 -15.73 -6.67 8.60
CA ALA A 220 -16.27 -5.33 8.39
C ALA A 220 -15.20 -4.35 7.90
N VAL A 221 -13.98 -4.41 8.44
CA VAL A 221 -12.84 -3.61 7.97
C VAL A 221 -12.50 -3.93 6.52
N ILE A 222 -12.49 -5.21 6.12
CA ILE A 222 -12.22 -5.60 4.73
C ILE A 222 -13.35 -5.12 3.81
N LEU A 223 -14.62 -5.20 4.25
CA LEU A 223 -15.76 -4.71 3.48
C LEU A 223 -15.68 -3.20 3.25
N ILE A 224 -15.53 -2.42 4.31
CA ILE A 224 -15.41 -0.95 4.26
C ILE A 224 -14.17 -0.56 3.43
N GLY A 225 -13.06 -1.27 3.63
CA GLY A 225 -11.83 -1.10 2.85
C GLY A 225 -12.04 -1.36 1.37
N SER A 226 -12.73 -2.44 0.99
CA SER A 226 -13.04 -2.77 -0.41
C SER A 226 -13.91 -1.69 -1.07
N ILE A 227 -14.91 -1.16 -0.35
CA ILE A 227 -15.75 -0.05 -0.84
C ILE A 227 -14.91 1.22 -1.02
N PHE A 228 -14.08 1.57 -0.04
CA PHE A 228 -13.22 2.75 -0.10
C PHE A 228 -12.20 2.66 -1.23
N ILE A 229 -11.51 1.52 -1.38
CA ILE A 229 -10.53 1.31 -2.44
C ILE A 229 -11.21 1.33 -3.81
N SER A 230 -12.41 0.74 -3.95
CA SER A 230 -13.18 0.78 -5.20
C SER A 230 -13.52 2.22 -5.60
N LEU A 231 -13.90 3.07 -4.64
CA LEU A 231 -14.13 4.50 -4.87
C LEU A 231 -12.84 5.20 -5.32
N VAL A 232 -11.72 4.97 -4.63
CA VAL A 232 -10.42 5.56 -4.95
C VAL A 232 -9.93 5.15 -6.34
N ILE A 233 -10.05 3.87 -6.71
CA ILE A 233 -9.70 3.39 -8.06
C ILE A 233 -10.58 4.11 -9.09
N SER A 234 -11.88 4.23 -8.84
CA SER A 234 -12.81 4.86 -9.80
C SER A 234 -12.50 6.35 -10.02
N ILE A 235 -12.18 7.09 -8.95
CA ILE A 235 -11.72 8.48 -9.04
C ILE A 235 -10.38 8.55 -9.79
N SER A 236 -9.46 7.62 -9.51
CA SER A 236 -8.16 7.55 -10.19
C SER A 236 -8.33 7.27 -11.69
N CYS A 237 -9.30 6.45 -12.08
CA CYS A 237 -9.65 6.23 -13.49
C CYS A 237 -10.10 7.52 -14.17
N ILE A 238 -10.96 8.33 -13.54
CA ILE A 238 -11.35 9.65 -14.08
C ILE A 238 -10.13 10.54 -14.25
N ALA A 239 -9.24 10.59 -13.26
CA ALA A 239 -8.02 11.38 -13.33
C ALA A 239 -7.15 10.98 -14.53
N VAL A 240 -7.02 9.68 -14.83
CA VAL A 240 -6.30 9.18 -16.01
C VAL A 240 -6.94 9.62 -17.33
N LEU A 241 -8.27 9.63 -17.38
CA LEU A 241 -9.03 10.11 -18.55
C LEU A 241 -8.86 11.62 -18.74
N GLY A 242 -8.85 12.40 -17.67
CA GLY A 242 -8.62 13.86 -17.69
C GLY A 242 -7.18 14.27 -18.04
N GLY A 243 -6.19 13.41 -17.81
CA GLY A 243 -4.81 13.63 -18.27
C GLY A 243 -3.73 13.08 -17.33
N ILE A 244 -2.50 12.97 -17.85
CA ILE A 244 -1.34 12.45 -17.09
C ILE A 244 -0.99 13.33 -15.87
N ARG A 245 -1.27 14.64 -15.94
CA ARG A 245 -1.03 15.55 -14.81
C ARG A 245 -1.91 15.20 -13.61
N TYR A 246 -3.22 15.07 -13.81
CA TYR A 246 -4.17 14.72 -12.73
C TYR A 246 -3.91 13.31 -12.19
N LEU A 247 -3.49 12.38 -13.05
CA LEU A 247 -3.09 11.02 -12.66
C LEU A 247 -2.01 11.04 -11.56
N LEU A 248 -0.93 11.80 -11.75
CA LEU A 248 0.19 11.84 -10.81
C LEU A 248 -0.25 12.35 -9.44
N TYR A 249 -0.98 13.46 -9.40
CA TYR A 249 -1.42 14.03 -8.13
C TYR A 249 -2.43 13.14 -7.41
N ALA A 250 -3.47 12.69 -8.10
CA ALA A 250 -4.51 11.87 -7.47
C ALA A 250 -3.95 10.53 -6.98
N CYS A 251 -3.23 9.79 -7.81
CA CYS A 251 -2.76 8.46 -7.45
C CYS A 251 -1.68 8.49 -6.37
N ILE A 252 -0.76 9.47 -6.38
CA ILE A 252 0.27 9.58 -5.34
C ILE A 252 -0.36 9.94 -3.99
N ILE A 253 -1.28 10.91 -3.96
CA ILE A 253 -1.98 11.32 -2.72
C ILE A 253 -2.78 10.15 -2.17
N PHE A 254 -3.59 9.48 -2.99
CA PHE A 254 -4.38 8.34 -2.54
C PHE A 254 -3.50 7.17 -2.09
N SER A 255 -2.38 6.91 -2.76
CA SER A 255 -1.44 5.87 -2.33
C SER A 255 -0.86 6.18 -0.95
N ALA A 256 -0.46 7.44 -0.69
CA ALA A 256 0.03 7.85 0.62
C ALA A 256 -1.04 7.68 1.71
N VAL A 257 -2.28 8.06 1.43
CA VAL A 257 -3.43 7.89 2.34
C VAL A 257 -3.67 6.41 2.65
N ILE A 258 -3.72 5.55 1.63
CA ILE A 258 -3.91 4.11 1.78
C ILE A 258 -2.79 3.51 2.64
N LEU A 259 -1.54 3.93 2.44
CA LEU A 259 -0.40 3.42 3.21
C LEU A 259 -0.37 3.90 4.65
N PHE A 260 -0.83 5.12 4.89
CA PHE A 260 -0.95 5.67 6.23
C PHE A 260 -2.05 4.95 7.01
N TYR A 261 -3.27 4.88 6.47
CA TYR A 261 -4.40 4.23 7.13
C TYR A 261 -4.28 2.71 7.19
N GLY A 262 -3.64 2.09 6.19
CA GLY A 262 -3.38 0.65 6.16
C GLY A 262 -2.31 0.20 7.16
N GLY A 263 -1.76 1.09 7.99
CA GLY A 263 -0.73 0.77 8.98
C GLY A 263 0.60 0.31 8.38
N VAL A 264 0.79 0.50 7.09
CA VAL A 264 2.03 0.12 6.40
C VAL A 264 3.14 1.06 6.81
N LEU A 265 2.88 2.38 6.84
CA LEU A 265 3.89 3.37 7.24
C LEU A 265 4.32 3.19 8.70
N THR A 266 3.43 2.71 9.58
CA THR A 266 3.74 2.51 11.00
C THR A 266 4.48 1.18 11.27
N SER A 267 4.25 0.16 10.44
CA SER A 267 4.99 -1.12 10.46
C SER A 267 6.24 -1.10 9.57
N PHE A 268 6.41 -0.07 8.74
CA PHE A 268 7.52 0.05 7.81
C PHE A 268 8.90 -0.02 8.49
N PRO A 269 9.20 0.76 9.55
CA PRO A 269 10.53 0.68 10.16
C PRO A 269 10.83 -0.70 10.74
N SER A 270 9.87 -1.39 11.36
CA SER A 270 10.11 -2.72 11.94
C SER A 270 10.35 -3.80 10.88
N LYS A 271 9.63 -3.74 9.75
CA LYS A 271 9.86 -4.62 8.59
C LYS A 271 11.20 -4.36 7.93
N PHE A 272 11.54 -3.09 7.78
CA PHE A 272 12.79 -2.66 7.16
C PHE A 272 14.02 -3.08 7.98
N ILE A 273 13.98 -2.88 9.30
CA ILE A 273 15.05 -3.32 10.21
C ILE A 273 15.22 -4.85 10.17
N ASN A 274 14.12 -5.61 10.10
CA ASN A 274 14.16 -7.07 9.95
C ASN A 274 14.72 -7.50 8.58
N MET A 275 14.30 -6.83 7.49
CA MET A 275 14.77 -7.11 6.14
C MET A 275 16.29 -6.94 6.00
N LEU A 276 16.84 -5.88 6.62
CA LEU A 276 18.27 -5.64 6.65
C LEU A 276 19.01 -6.48 7.70
N SER A 277 18.31 -7.34 8.45
CA SER A 277 18.84 -8.12 9.58
C SER A 277 19.52 -7.27 10.65
N LEU A 278 19.07 -6.02 10.81
CA LEU A 278 19.56 -5.06 11.80
C LEU A 278 18.79 -5.13 13.13
N GLY A 279 17.73 -5.94 13.20
CA GLY A 279 16.90 -6.10 14.40
C GLY A 279 15.48 -6.56 14.07
N ASN A 280 14.60 -6.55 15.06
CA ASN A 280 13.23 -7.09 14.98
C ASN A 280 13.17 -8.55 14.47
N TYR A 281 14.06 -9.40 14.98
CA TYR A 281 14.10 -10.83 14.70
C TYR A 281 14.40 -11.65 15.96
N THR A 282 13.97 -12.91 15.97
CA THR A 282 14.27 -13.86 17.06
C THR A 282 15.56 -14.62 16.76
N ALA A 283 16.50 -14.55 17.68
CA ALA A 283 17.73 -15.33 17.68
C ALA A 283 17.50 -16.65 18.44
N THR A 284 17.89 -17.77 17.83
CA THR A 284 17.89 -19.09 18.49
C THR A 284 18.92 -19.14 19.60
N SER A 285 20.11 -18.59 19.36
CA SER A 285 21.12 -18.42 20.39
C SER A 285 21.91 -17.14 20.19
N LEU A 286 22.13 -16.43 21.30
CA LEU A 286 23.03 -15.30 21.42
C LEU A 286 24.28 -15.80 22.16
N VAL A 287 25.41 -15.94 21.45
CA VAL A 287 26.67 -16.41 22.05
C VAL A 287 27.41 -15.21 22.62
N LEU A 288 27.57 -15.19 23.94
CA LEU A 288 28.22 -14.11 24.67
C LEU A 288 29.68 -14.44 24.97
N THR A 289 30.47 -13.40 25.18
CA THR A 289 31.88 -13.52 25.60
C THR A 289 31.95 -13.90 27.07
N LYS A 290 32.95 -14.70 27.45
CA LYS A 290 33.11 -15.23 28.82
C LYS A 290 33.09 -14.12 29.89
N ASP A 291 33.71 -12.98 29.59
CA ASP A 291 33.76 -11.79 30.45
C ASP A 291 32.37 -11.26 30.85
N PHE A 292 31.35 -11.45 30.00
CA PHE A 292 29.99 -10.98 30.27
C PHE A 292 29.21 -11.99 31.15
N CYS A 293 29.51 -13.29 31.04
CA CYS A 293 28.85 -14.33 31.85
C CYS A 293 29.29 -14.34 33.30
N GLU A 294 30.47 -13.78 33.60
CA GLU A 294 30.98 -13.65 34.97
C GLU A 294 30.26 -12.54 35.76
N ILE A 295 29.45 -11.72 35.08
CA ILE A 295 28.64 -10.66 35.70
C ILE A 295 27.43 -11.30 36.40
N LYS A 296 27.53 -11.49 37.72
CA LYS A 296 26.54 -12.19 38.55
C LYS A 296 25.14 -11.55 38.68
N ASN A 297 24.93 -10.34 38.16
CA ASN A 297 23.68 -9.57 38.37
C ASN A 297 22.75 -9.52 37.15
N PHE A 298 22.86 -10.48 36.22
CA PHE A 298 21.96 -10.51 35.06
C PHE A 298 20.60 -11.16 35.42
N PRO A 299 19.45 -10.53 35.11
CA PRO A 299 18.13 -10.98 35.55
C PRO A 299 17.57 -12.19 34.78
N VAL A 300 18.36 -12.82 33.90
CA VAL A 300 17.96 -13.95 33.05
C VAL A 300 18.97 -15.08 33.21
N GLU A 301 18.50 -16.31 33.35
CA GLU A 301 19.35 -17.51 33.39
C GLU A 301 20.15 -17.64 32.09
N ILE A 302 21.48 -17.57 32.20
CA ILE A 302 22.42 -17.83 31.10
C ILE A 302 22.86 -19.29 31.19
N ASN A 303 22.77 -20.04 30.09
CA ASN A 303 23.22 -21.44 30.07
C ASN A 303 24.73 -21.55 30.34
N GLU A 304 25.21 -22.71 30.82
CA GLU A 304 26.63 -23.00 31.13
C GLU A 304 27.59 -22.76 29.95
N LYS A 305 27.06 -22.72 28.72
CA LYS A 305 27.80 -22.41 27.49
C LYS A 305 27.90 -20.91 27.16
N CYS A 306 27.46 -20.02 28.05
CA CYS A 306 27.38 -18.57 27.78
C CYS A 306 26.44 -18.22 26.61
N GLU A 307 25.34 -18.97 26.50
CA GLU A 307 24.38 -18.82 25.41
C GLU A 307 23.03 -18.38 25.97
N LEU A 308 22.47 -17.37 25.33
CA LEU A 308 21.14 -16.86 25.65
C LEU A 308 20.17 -17.32 24.56
N THR A 309 19.23 -18.19 24.94
CA THR A 309 18.27 -18.82 24.02
C THR A 309 17.03 -17.96 23.82
N ASP A 310 16.46 -18.01 22.61
CA ASP A 310 15.21 -17.31 22.23
C ASP A 310 15.20 -15.80 22.53
N ALA A 311 16.33 -15.12 22.32
CA ALA A 311 16.42 -13.68 22.46
C ALA A 311 15.79 -12.96 21.25
N HIS A 312 14.80 -12.11 21.49
CA HIS A 312 14.25 -11.21 20.48
C HIS A 312 15.12 -9.96 20.36
N ILE A 313 15.90 -9.89 19.29
CA ILE A 313 16.77 -8.76 19.00
C ILE A 313 15.93 -7.64 18.42
N ILE A 314 15.90 -6.49 19.10
CA ILE A 314 15.16 -5.30 18.66
C ILE A 314 16.03 -4.46 17.73
N TRP A 315 17.34 -4.34 18.03
CA TRP A 315 18.30 -3.57 17.26
C TRP A 315 19.73 -4.09 17.49
N SER A 316 20.56 -4.19 16.44
CA SER A 316 21.93 -4.73 16.50
C SER A 316 22.99 -3.88 15.80
N LEU A 317 22.68 -2.63 15.43
CA LEU A 317 23.62 -1.72 14.76
C LEU A 317 24.22 -0.69 15.76
N GLY A 318 25.53 -0.44 15.71
CA GLY A 318 26.22 0.54 16.57
C GLY A 318 27.04 -0.12 17.69
N ASP A 319 27.16 0.54 18.85
CA ASP A 319 27.96 0.03 19.97
C ASP A 319 27.18 -0.93 20.88
N HIS A 320 25.85 -0.90 20.81
CA HIS A 320 24.96 -1.65 21.69
C HIS A 320 23.91 -2.43 20.89
N THR A 321 23.73 -3.70 21.23
CA THR A 321 22.59 -4.52 20.80
C THR A 321 21.52 -4.45 21.87
N LEU A 322 20.30 -4.09 21.47
CA LEU A 322 19.11 -4.14 22.31
C LEU A 322 18.38 -5.45 22.07
N ALA A 323 18.25 -6.26 23.11
CA ALA A 323 17.52 -7.52 23.06
C ALA A 323 16.44 -7.57 24.15
N ARG A 324 15.40 -8.36 23.86
CA ARG A 324 14.33 -8.70 24.78
C ARG A 324 14.29 -10.20 24.94
N VAL A 325 14.18 -10.67 26.17
CA VAL A 325 14.04 -12.09 26.49
C VAL A 325 12.85 -12.29 27.40
N GLU A 326 12.10 -13.35 27.16
CA GLU A 326 11.03 -13.80 28.03
C GLU A 326 11.62 -14.69 29.12
N SER A 327 11.41 -14.31 30.37
CA SER A 327 11.82 -15.13 31.52
C SER A 327 10.82 -16.24 31.76
N LYS A 328 11.33 -17.43 32.11
CA LYS A 328 10.52 -18.60 32.51
C LYS A 328 9.63 -18.33 33.72
N ALA A 329 9.97 -17.33 34.55
CA ALA A 329 9.20 -16.94 35.74
C ALA A 329 8.02 -15.98 35.44
N GLY A 330 7.76 -15.68 34.16
CA GLY A 330 6.70 -14.76 33.73
C GLY A 330 7.16 -13.29 33.78
N GLY A 331 7.68 -12.79 32.66
CA GLY A 331 8.08 -11.40 32.49
C GLY A 331 8.93 -11.18 31.25
N THR A 332 8.82 -10.00 30.63
CA THR A 332 9.68 -9.62 29.49
C THR A 332 10.78 -8.68 29.98
N TYR A 333 12.04 -9.10 29.86
CA TYR A 333 13.19 -8.28 30.24
C TYR A 333 13.84 -7.69 28.99
N ARG A 334 14.08 -6.39 29.01
CA ARG A 334 14.84 -5.67 27.98
C ARG A 334 16.21 -5.36 28.52
N PHE A 335 17.25 -5.59 27.73
CA PHE A 335 18.62 -5.28 28.11
C PHE A 335 19.44 -4.83 26.92
N GLN A 336 20.48 -4.04 27.21
CA GLN A 336 21.43 -3.51 26.24
C GLN A 336 22.79 -4.15 26.51
N ILE A 337 23.35 -4.83 25.50
CA ILE A 337 24.69 -5.44 25.58
C ILE A 337 25.60 -4.69 24.62
N GLN A 338 26.80 -4.31 25.08
CA GLN A 338 27.81 -3.76 24.19
C GLN A 338 28.25 -4.82 23.17
N ASN A 339 28.34 -4.45 21.90
CA ASN A 339 28.63 -5.38 20.80
C ASN A 339 29.96 -6.11 20.96
N LYS A 340 30.93 -5.53 21.69
CA LYS A 340 32.20 -6.18 22.04
C LYS A 340 32.03 -7.49 22.85
N TYR A 341 30.90 -7.67 23.54
CA TYR A 341 30.61 -8.86 24.31
C TYR A 341 29.81 -9.91 23.53
N ILE A 342 29.37 -9.62 22.30
CA ILE A 342 28.59 -10.56 21.48
C ILE A 342 29.53 -11.22 20.47
N ARG A 343 29.66 -12.54 20.55
CA ARG A 343 30.54 -13.32 19.67
C ARG A 343 29.83 -13.79 18.41
N ALA A 344 28.57 -14.20 18.54
CA ALA A 344 27.74 -14.63 17.42
C ALA A 344 26.25 -14.51 17.75
N ILE A 345 25.44 -14.25 16.71
CA ILE A 345 23.99 -14.24 16.77
C ILE A 345 23.50 -15.33 15.80
N VAL A 346 22.94 -16.42 16.34
CA VAL A 346 22.37 -17.51 15.54
C VAL A 346 20.87 -17.28 15.40
N ARG A 347 20.40 -17.11 14.17
CA ARG A 347 19.00 -16.80 13.89
C ARG A 347 18.12 -18.04 13.93
N LYS A 348 16.88 -17.89 14.40
CA LYS A 348 15.85 -18.91 14.22
C LYS A 348 15.41 -18.94 12.77
N ASN A 349 15.75 -20.02 12.06
CA ASN A 349 15.30 -20.23 10.69
C ASN A 349 13.79 -20.50 10.69
N SER A 350 12.97 -19.49 10.38
CA SER A 350 11.52 -19.64 10.26
C SER A 350 11.06 -20.56 9.11
N LYS A 351 11.99 -21.11 8.32
CA LYS A 351 11.70 -22.02 7.20
C LYS A 351 11.72 -23.51 7.55
N SER A 352 12.22 -23.92 8.73
CA SER A 352 12.37 -25.36 9.06
C SER A 352 11.20 -25.97 9.84
N ASP A 353 10.35 -25.15 10.48
CA ASP A 353 9.31 -25.66 11.39
C ASP A 353 7.96 -25.95 10.70
N ASN A 354 7.80 -25.61 9.42
CA ASN A 354 6.58 -25.89 8.64
C ASN A 354 6.64 -27.20 7.81
N ILE A 355 7.65 -28.06 8.02
CA ILE A 355 7.72 -29.39 7.34
C ILE A 355 7.29 -30.53 8.29
N LYS A 356 6.91 -30.22 9.53
CA LYS A 356 6.29 -31.20 10.44
C LYS A 356 5.11 -30.57 11.16
N ASN A 357 3.96 -30.56 10.49
CA ASN A 357 2.65 -30.90 11.04
C ASN A 357 1.65 -31.09 9.92
#